data_AF-A0A7X8KSB8-F1
#
_entry.id   AF-A0A7X8KSB8-F1
#
_cell.length_a   1.000
_cell.length_b   1.000
_cell.length_c   1.000
_cell.angle_alpha   90.00
_cell.angle_beta   90.00
_cell.angle_gamma   90.00
#
_symmetry.space_group_name_H-M   'P 1'
#
loop_
_entity.id
_entity.type
_entity.pdbx_description
1 polymer ?
#
loop_
_entity_poly.entity_id
_entity_poly.type
_entity_poly.pdbx_seq_one_letter_code
_entity_poly.pdbx_strand_id
1 'polypeptide(L)'
;VPDDISKIFLCDGLITSRGGVTSHSSVTATKLGKPCILNCKELVVHDNLKQCTINGVVLKAGDLISIDGKAGNIFLGKYPIQSA
;
A
#
# COMPACT_ATOMS: atom_id res chain seq x y z
N VAL A 1 -15.52 2.13 11.21
CA VAL A 1 -14.27 1.67 11.90
C VAL A 1 -14.15 0.14 12.03
N PRO A 2 -15.11 -0.66 11.55
CA PRO A 2 -14.88 -2.06 11.12
C PRO A 2 -14.65 -2.23 9.60
N ASP A 3 -15.16 -1.30 8.78
CA ASP A 3 -15.31 -1.46 7.33
C ASP A 3 -14.04 -1.61 6.49
N ASP A 4 -12.89 -1.19 7.01
CA ASP A 4 -11.62 -1.24 6.27
C ASP A 4 -10.79 -2.48 6.62
N ILE A 5 -11.12 -3.18 7.71
CA ILE A 5 -10.43 -4.43 8.10
C ILE A 5 -10.66 -5.48 7.02
N SER A 6 -11.89 -5.65 6.55
CA SER A 6 -12.22 -6.63 5.50
C SER A 6 -11.45 -6.34 4.21
N LYS A 7 -11.27 -5.06 3.86
CA LYS A 7 -10.49 -4.67 2.67
C LYS A 7 -9.02 -4.97 2.87
N ILE A 8 -8.43 -4.56 4.00
CA ILE A 8 -7.03 -4.83 4.34
C ILE A 8 -6.80 -6.36 4.37
N PHE A 9 -7.75 -7.14 4.86
CA PHE A 9 -7.68 -8.61 4.87
C PHE A 9 -7.65 -9.24 3.47
N LEU A 10 -8.20 -8.58 2.44
CA LEU A 10 -8.20 -9.10 1.06
C LEU A 10 -6.97 -8.67 0.23
N CYS A 11 -6.23 -7.64 0.63
CA CYS A 11 -5.09 -7.11 -0.14
C CYS A 11 -3.77 -7.84 0.17
N ASP A 12 -2.84 -7.98 -0.77
CA ASP A 12 -1.50 -8.52 -0.47
C ASP A 12 -0.61 -7.54 0.29
N GLY A 13 -0.92 -6.24 0.22
CA GLY A 13 -0.21 -5.17 0.91
C GLY A 13 -0.96 -3.84 0.77
N LEU A 14 -0.48 -2.80 1.45
CA LEU A 14 -1.08 -1.46 1.37
C LEU A 14 -0.04 -0.34 1.32
N ILE A 15 -0.40 0.74 0.64
CA ILE A 15 0.34 2.01 0.63
C ILE A 15 -0.64 3.10 1.02
N THR A 16 -0.27 3.98 1.96
CA THR A 16 -1.10 5.12 2.34
C THR A 16 -0.37 6.44 2.07
N SER A 17 -1.08 7.45 1.58
CA SER A 17 -0.52 8.79 1.37
C SER A 17 -0.39 9.58 2.68
N ARG A 18 -1.15 9.18 3.70
CA ARG A 18 -1.17 9.77 5.04
C ARG A 18 -1.27 8.69 6.11
N GLY A 19 -1.05 9.09 7.35
CA GLY A 19 -1.13 8.21 8.53
C GLY A 19 0.24 7.69 8.93
N GLY A 20 0.51 7.74 10.24
CA GLY A 20 1.77 7.28 10.82
C GLY A 20 1.73 5.82 11.25
N VAL A 21 2.81 5.36 11.88
CA VAL A 21 2.97 3.98 12.40
C VAL A 21 1.89 3.58 13.41
N THR A 22 1.26 4.53 14.09
CA THR A 22 0.15 4.30 15.04
C THR A 22 -1.23 4.42 14.41
N SER A 23 -1.33 4.68 13.10
CA SER A 23 -2.62 4.80 12.42
C SER A 23 -3.35 3.46 12.33
N HIS A 24 -4.69 3.51 12.31
CA HIS A 24 -5.55 2.33 12.20
C HIS A 24 -5.12 1.34 11.10
N SER A 25 -4.77 1.85 9.91
CA SER A 25 -4.30 1.04 8.78
C SER A 25 -2.97 0.33 9.08
N SER A 26 -2.04 1.02 9.74
CA SER A 26 -0.73 0.48 10.13
C SER A 26 -0.84 -0.67 11.14
N VAL A 27 -1.56 -0.44 12.25
CA VAL A 27 -1.73 -1.47 13.29
C VAL A 27 -2.49 -2.68 12.75
N THR A 28 -3.47 -2.48 11.88
CA THR A 28 -4.23 -3.58 11.26
C THR A 28 -3.35 -4.38 10.30
N ALA A 29 -2.63 -3.70 9.40
CA ALA A 29 -1.69 -4.33 8.47
C ALA A 29 -0.64 -5.17 9.20
N THR A 30 -0.06 -4.59 10.25
CA THR A 30 0.99 -5.24 11.06
C THR A 30 0.45 -6.48 11.77
N LYS A 31 -0.73 -6.38 12.40
CA LYS A 31 -1.39 -7.54 13.05
C LYS A 31 -1.73 -8.66 12.06
N LEU A 32 -2.04 -8.31 10.82
CA LEU A 32 -2.36 -9.27 9.75
C LEU A 32 -1.13 -9.76 8.98
N GLY A 33 0.09 -9.33 9.36
CA GLY A 33 1.33 -9.73 8.70
C GLY A 33 1.47 -9.21 7.26
N LYS A 34 0.80 -8.10 6.93
CA LYS A 34 0.78 -7.54 5.58
C LYS A 34 1.84 -6.45 5.41
N PRO A 35 2.66 -6.50 4.34
CA PRO A 35 3.58 -5.43 4.04
C PRO A 35 2.80 -4.12 3.85
N CYS A 36 3.29 -3.05 4.49
CA CYS A 36 2.68 -1.74 4.40
C CYS A 36 3.72 -0.65 4.26
N ILE A 37 3.41 0.35 3.43
CA ILE A 37 4.17 1.60 3.33
C ILE A 37 3.22 2.73 3.74
N LEU A 38 3.64 3.51 4.73
CA LEU A 38 2.79 4.52 5.33
C LEU A 38 3.34 5.89 5.00
N ASN A 39 2.44 6.87 4.91
CA ASN A 39 2.81 8.27 4.70
C ASN A 39 3.68 8.50 3.44
N CYS A 40 3.36 7.79 2.35
CA CYS A 40 3.98 7.99 1.05
C CYS A 40 3.57 9.36 0.49
N LYS A 41 4.38 10.39 0.72
CA LYS A 41 4.06 11.78 0.36
C LYS A 41 3.86 11.98 -1.15
N GLU A 42 4.58 11.20 -1.95
CA GLU A 42 4.51 11.23 -3.40
C GLU A 42 3.27 10.53 -3.96
N LEU A 43 2.49 9.83 -3.12
CA LEU A 43 1.26 9.15 -3.53
C LEU A 43 0.09 10.14 -3.62
N VAL A 44 -0.40 10.34 -4.85
CA VAL A 44 -1.62 11.09 -5.16
C VAL A 44 -2.67 10.10 -5.66
N VAL A 45 -3.81 10.00 -4.96
CA VAL A 45 -4.90 9.08 -5.32
C VAL A 45 -5.98 9.85 -6.09
N HIS A 46 -6.40 9.30 -7.22
CA HIS A 46 -7.48 9.82 -8.06
C HIS A 46 -8.65 8.83 -8.08
N ASP A 47 -9.50 8.88 -7.06
CA ASP A 47 -10.61 7.92 -6.89
C ASP A 47 -11.55 7.86 -8.10
N ASN A 48 -11.89 9.02 -8.68
CA ASN A 48 -12.75 9.12 -9.86
C ASN A 48 -12.22 8.37 -11.07
N LEU A 49 -10.89 8.27 -11.18
CA LEU A 49 -10.19 7.63 -12.31
C LEU A 49 -9.78 6.19 -11.99
N LYS A 50 -9.93 5.74 -10.73
CA LYS A 50 -9.38 4.47 -10.21
C LYS A 50 -7.88 4.32 -10.49
N GLN A 51 -7.14 5.40 -10.25
CA GLN A 51 -5.71 5.49 -10.53
C GLN A 51 -5.00 6.21 -9.38
N CYS A 52 -3.70 6.00 -9.27
CA CYS A 52 -2.84 6.80 -8.42
C CYS A 52 -1.55 7.17 -9.15
N THR A 53 -0.92 8.24 -8.68
CA THR A 53 0.41 8.66 -9.14
C THR A 53 1.37 8.51 -7.99
N ILE A 54 2.53 7.89 -8.22
CA ILE A 54 3.62 7.78 -7.25
C ILE A 54 4.89 8.23 -7.93
N ASN A 55 5.51 9.31 -7.44
CA ASN A 55 6.75 9.87 -8.00
C ASN A 55 6.66 10.09 -9.53
N GLY A 56 5.53 10.67 -9.98
CA GLY A 56 5.25 10.91 -11.40
C GLY A 56 4.82 9.70 -12.23
N VAL A 57 4.86 8.48 -11.68
CA VAL A 57 4.40 7.26 -12.36
C VAL A 57 2.91 7.04 -12.10
N VAL A 58 2.13 6.93 -13.17
CA VAL A 58 0.69 6.64 -13.09
C VAL A 58 0.47 5.12 -13.02
N LEU A 59 -0.22 4.68 -11.97
CA LEU A 59 -0.66 3.31 -11.75
C LEU A 59 -2.18 3.24 -11.87
N LYS A 60 -2.66 2.20 -12.56
CA LYS A 60 -4.07 1.91 -12.77
C LYS A 60 -4.46 0.62 -12.05
N ALA A 61 -5.75 0.48 -11.79
CA ALA A 61 -6.29 -0.78 -11.29
C ALA A 61 -5.90 -1.95 -12.22
N GLY A 62 -5.26 -2.97 -11.65
CA GLY A 62 -4.75 -4.13 -12.38
C GLY A 62 -3.25 -4.09 -12.68
N ASP A 63 -2.59 -2.93 -12.53
CA ASP A 63 -1.14 -2.84 -12.67
C ASP A 63 -0.45 -3.60 -11.53
N LEU A 64 0.57 -4.37 -11.89
CA LEU A 64 1.39 -5.11 -10.93
C LEU A 64 2.42 -4.18 -10.32
N ILE A 65 2.47 -4.17 -8.99
CA ILE A 65 3.52 -3.53 -8.20
C ILE A 65 4.00 -4.48 -7.13
N SER A 66 5.22 -4.27 -6.68
CA SER A 66 5.79 -4.95 -5.52
C SER A 66 6.23 -3.90 -4.50
N ILE A 67 6.12 -4.23 -3.21
CA ILE A 67 6.48 -3.31 -2.13
C ILE A 67 7.41 -3.98 -1.12
N ASP A 68 8.35 -3.19 -0.60
CA ASP A 68 9.13 -3.53 0.57
C ASP A 68 8.69 -2.62 1.73
N GLY A 69 7.89 -3.17 2.65
CA GLY A 69 7.39 -2.42 3.80
C GLY A 69 8.46 -2.08 4.85
N LYS A 70 9.65 -2.72 4.82
CA LYS A 70 10.74 -2.41 5.75
C LYS A 70 11.59 -1.25 5.24
N ALA A 71 11.99 -1.30 3.96
CA ALA A 71 12.79 -0.24 3.35
C ALA A 71 11.95 0.94 2.84
N GLY A 72 10.65 0.75 2.67
CA GLY A 72 9.75 1.76 2.09
C GLY A 72 9.83 1.86 0.57
N ASN A 73 10.33 0.83 -0.10
CA ASN A 73 10.52 0.82 -1.55
C ASN A 73 9.28 0.32 -2.29
N ILE A 74 9.01 0.91 -3.45
CA ILE A 74 7.93 0.53 -4.36
C ILE A 74 8.56 0.22 -5.71
N PHE A 75 8.21 -0.93 -6.29
CA PHE A 75 8.74 -1.41 -7.54
C PHE A 75 7.62 -1.67 -8.55
N LEU A 76 7.86 -1.31 -9.80
CA LEU A 76 6.96 -1.62 -10.90
C LEU A 76 7.12 -3.08 -11.33
N GLY A 77 5.99 -3.78 -11.49
CA GLY A 77 5.95 -5.18 -11.88
C GLY A 77 5.98 -6.13 -10.68
N LYS A 78 6.13 -7.42 -11.01
CA LYS A 78 6.10 -8.52 -10.05
C LYS A 78 7.52 -8.97 -9.71
N TYR A 79 7.91 -8.78 -8.45
CA TYR A 79 9.14 -9.31 -7.89
C TYR A 79 8.83 -10.52 -7.00
N PRO A 80 9.79 -11.45 -6.81
CA PRO A 80 9.63 -12.54 -5.86
C PRO A 80 9.39 -11.99 -4.45
N ILE A 81 8.38 -12.53 -3.77
CA ILE A 81 8.12 -12.19 -2.37
C ILE A 81 9.09 -12.98 -1.51
N GLN A 82 9.83 -12.27 -0.65
CA GLN A 82 10.69 -12.89 0.35
C GLN A 82 10.13 -12.60 1.75
N SER A 83 9.46 -13.59 2.32
CA SER A 83 9.07 -13.55 3.73
C SER A 83 10.27 -14.04 4.55
N ALA A 84 10.76 -13.18 5.45
CA ALA A 84 11.79 -13.56 6.43
C ALA A 84 11.19 -14.39 7.57
#